data_AF-A0A2E1TJK1-F1
#
_entry.id   AF-A0A2E1TJK1-F1
#
_cell.length_a   1.000
_cell.length_b   1.000
_cell.length_c   1.000
_cell.angle_alpha   90.00
_cell.angle_beta   90.00
_cell.angle_gamma   90.00
#
_symmetry.space_group_name_H-M   'P 1'
#
loop_
_entity.id
_entity.type
_entity.pdbx_description
1 polymer ?
#
loop_
_entity_poly.entity_id
_entity_poly.type
_entity_poly.pdbx_seq_one_letter_code
_entity_poly.pdbx_strand_id
1 'polypeptide(L)'
;MAKFAKGKYALSISDRSGQAFPYLEMVMEWNGSLVHYSEFEPKSPQLDPKVYGADPQALRNTRVQHNIGNMTVNVGSFQGTLGIPTYSSNGMLPLPAGKRLDILARVGKVEVQT
;
A
#
# COMPACT_ATOMS: atom_id res chain seq x y z
N MET A 1 -3.24 2.33 -66.74
CA MET A 1 -4.21 1.89 -65.71
C MET A 1 -3.42 1.56 -64.44
N ALA A 2 -3.63 2.29 -63.34
CA ALA A 2 -2.99 1.96 -62.07
C ALA A 2 -3.62 0.66 -61.53
N LYS A 3 -2.85 -0.43 -61.50
CA LYS A 3 -3.26 -1.66 -60.80
C LYS A 3 -3.11 -1.38 -59.32
N PHE A 4 -4.23 -1.10 -58.63
CA PHE A 4 -4.22 -1.04 -57.18
C PHE A 4 -3.84 -2.41 -56.64
N ALA A 5 -2.81 -2.45 -55.81
CA ALA A 5 -2.41 -3.68 -55.17
C ALA A 5 -3.48 -4.07 -54.13
N LYS A 6 -4.01 -5.28 -54.22
CA LYS A 6 -5.09 -5.80 -53.36
C LYS A 6 -4.59 -6.99 -52.54
N GLY A 7 -5.18 -7.19 -51.36
CA GLY A 7 -4.86 -8.31 -50.48
C GLY A 7 -3.41 -8.30 -50.02
N LYS A 8 -2.71 -9.44 -50.15
CA LYS A 8 -1.31 -9.61 -49.71
C LYS A 8 -0.28 -8.71 -50.39
N TYR A 9 -0.62 -8.13 -51.53
CA TYR A 9 0.24 -7.19 -52.24
C TYR A 9 -0.11 -5.73 -51.94
N ALA A 10 -1.13 -5.46 -51.11
CA ALA A 10 -1.54 -4.11 -50.79
C ALA A 10 -0.40 -3.32 -50.14
N LEU A 11 -0.24 -2.08 -50.60
CA LEU A 11 0.73 -1.13 -50.08
C LEU A 11 0.01 -0.02 -49.35
N SER A 12 0.66 0.52 -48.32
CA SER A 12 0.22 1.66 -47.53
C SER A 12 1.37 2.60 -47.28
N ILE A 13 1.05 3.88 -47.14
CA ILE A 13 2.04 4.92 -46.88
C ILE A 13 2.21 5.04 -45.37
N SER A 14 3.46 5.06 -44.88
CA SER A 14 3.76 5.35 -43.48
C SER A 14 3.54 6.83 -43.19
N ASP A 15 2.83 7.14 -42.11
CA ASP A 15 2.59 8.52 -41.66
C ASP A 15 3.88 9.22 -41.17
N ARG A 16 4.93 8.45 -40.84
CA ARG A 16 6.19 8.99 -40.30
C ARG A 16 7.21 9.30 -41.39
N SER A 17 7.48 8.36 -42.29
CA SER A 17 8.47 8.55 -43.37
C SER A 17 7.87 8.90 -44.74
N GLY A 18 6.56 8.75 -44.92
CA GLY A 18 5.90 8.93 -46.21
C GLY A 18 6.26 7.86 -47.25
N GLN A 19 6.95 6.78 -46.86
CA GLN A 19 7.32 5.69 -47.76
C GLN A 19 6.21 4.64 -47.87
N ALA A 20 6.15 3.94 -49.00
CA ALA A 20 5.19 2.87 -49.24
C ALA A 20 5.73 1.52 -48.73
N PHE A 21 5.02 0.91 -47.78
CA PHE A 21 5.33 -0.40 -47.20
C PHE A 21 4.19 -1.39 -47.43
N PRO A 22 4.43 -2.71 -47.32
CA PRO A 22 3.38 -3.72 -47.32
C PRO A 22 2.37 -3.48 -46.18
N TYR A 23 1.08 -3.50 -46.50
CA TYR A 23 0.01 -3.24 -45.52
C TYR A 23 0.04 -4.23 -44.33
N LEU A 24 0.48 -5.47 -44.58
CA LEU A 24 0.60 -6.51 -43.55
C LEU A 24 1.72 -6.23 -42.53
N GLU A 25 2.65 -5.34 -42.87
CA GLU A 25 3.79 -4.94 -42.02
C GLU A 25 3.53 -3.61 -41.29
N MET A 26 2.38 -2.99 -41.53
CA MET A 26 2.00 -1.76 -40.85
C MET A 26 1.43 -2.03 -39.46
N VAL A 27 1.75 -1.14 -38.54
CA VAL A 27 1.27 -1.15 -37.16
C VAL A 27 0.63 0.19 -36.85
N MET A 28 -0.49 0.17 -36.15
CA MET A 28 -1.14 1.39 -35.68
C MET A 28 -0.56 1.78 -34.32
N GLU A 29 0.05 2.95 -34.24
CA GLU A 29 0.57 3.53 -32.99
C GLU A 29 -0.57 3.98 -32.07
N TRP A 30 -0.23 4.20 -30.80
CA TRP A 30 -1.18 4.62 -29.75
C TRP A 30 -1.86 5.98 -30.01
N ASN A 31 -1.25 6.81 -30.86
CA ASN A 31 -1.75 8.11 -31.31
C ASN A 31 -2.70 8.00 -32.53
N GLY A 32 -2.89 6.80 -33.08
CA GLY A 32 -3.69 6.55 -34.28
C GLY A 32 -2.94 6.67 -35.61
N SER A 33 -1.63 6.93 -35.61
CA SER A 33 -0.80 6.93 -36.82
C SER A 33 -0.49 5.52 -37.30
N LEU A 34 -0.51 5.30 -38.61
CA LEU A 34 -0.16 4.03 -39.24
C LEU A 34 1.30 4.09 -39.72
N VAL A 35 2.17 3.28 -39.10
CA VAL A 35 3.62 3.27 -39.35
C VAL A 35 4.12 1.87 -39.66
N HIS A 36 5.28 1.75 -40.32
CA HIS A 36 5.93 0.46 -40.51
C HIS A 36 6.58 -0.04 -39.19
N TYR A 37 6.62 -1.36 -38.94
CA TYR A 37 7.18 -1.91 -37.69
C TYR A 37 8.63 -1.47 -37.40
N SER A 38 9.43 -1.15 -38.43
CA SER A 38 10.81 -0.67 -38.23
C SER A 38 10.89 0.77 -37.71
N GLU A 39 9.81 1.53 -37.89
CA GLU A 39 9.68 2.93 -37.47
C GLU A 39 8.85 3.06 -36.20
N PHE A 40 8.29 1.95 -35.72
CA PHE A 40 7.39 1.91 -34.57
C PHE A 40 8.12 2.28 -33.30
N GLU A 41 7.61 3.29 -32.60
CA GLU A 41 8.08 3.64 -31.26
C GLU A 41 7.12 3.07 -30.21
N PRO A 42 7.59 2.21 -29.30
CA PRO A 42 6.75 1.77 -28.18
C PRO A 42 6.35 2.99 -27.36
N LYS A 43 5.08 3.01 -26.93
CA LYS A 43 4.55 4.04 -26.05
C LYS A 43 5.51 4.25 -24.88
N SER A 44 5.90 5.51 -24.64
CA SER A 44 6.74 5.86 -23.48
C SER A 44 6.16 5.21 -22.22
N PRO A 45 6.99 4.62 -21.34
CA PRO A 45 6.51 4.00 -20.12
C PRO A 45 5.67 5.02 -19.35
N GLN A 46 4.40 4.68 -19.13
CA GLN A 46 3.56 5.46 -18.26
C GLN A 46 4.20 5.42 -16.87
N LEU A 47 4.41 6.58 -16.25
CA LEU A 47 4.74 6.64 -14.82
C LEU A 47 3.64 5.88 -14.09
N ASP A 48 3.97 4.73 -13.51
CA ASP A 48 3.04 3.99 -12.67
C ASP A 48 2.53 4.96 -11.60
N PRO A 49 1.21 5.01 -11.37
CA PRO A 49 0.67 5.83 -10.29
C PRO A 49 1.36 5.36 -9.00
N LYS A 50 2.14 6.27 -8.42
CA LYS A 50 2.93 5.96 -7.23
C LYS A 50 1.95 5.52 -6.15
N VAL A 51 2.14 4.32 -5.62
CA VAL A 51 1.27 3.78 -4.57
C VAL A 51 1.31 4.78 -3.41
N TYR A 52 0.21 5.49 -3.20
CA TYR A 52 0.04 6.27 -1.99
C TYR A 52 -0.11 5.26 -0.85
N GLY A 53 0.96 5.06 -0.08
CA GLY A 53 0.86 4.31 1.17
C GLY A 53 -0.23 4.94 2.03
N ALA A 54 -0.97 4.11 2.77
CA ALA A 54 -1.95 4.60 3.74
C ALA A 54 -1.20 5.33 4.87
N ASP A 55 -0.88 6.61 4.65
CA ASP A 55 -0.36 7.48 5.68
C ASP A 55 -1.53 7.83 6.62
N PRO A 56 -1.53 7.34 7.87
CA PRO A 56 -2.60 7.61 8.82
C PRO A 56 -2.70 9.10 9.19
N GLN A 57 -1.68 9.92 8.89
CA GLN A 57 -1.73 11.38 9.01
C GLN A 57 -2.38 12.06 7.79
N ALA A 58 -2.36 11.42 6.62
CA ALA A 58 -3.01 11.96 5.42
C ALA A 58 -4.54 11.79 5.43
N LEU A 59 -5.09 11.01 6.37
CA LEU A 59 -6.53 10.85 6.56
C LEU A 59 -7.12 12.11 7.19
N ARG A 60 -8.03 12.77 6.45
CA ARG A 60 -8.79 13.95 6.93
C ARG A 60 -9.54 13.69 8.25
N ASN A 61 -9.90 12.44 8.51
CA ASN A 61 -10.54 12.03 9.76
C ASN A 61 -9.89 10.73 10.27
N THR A 62 -8.73 10.86 10.91
CA THR A 62 -8.02 9.74 11.51
C THR A 62 -8.71 9.33 12.82
N ARG A 63 -8.83 8.02 13.07
CA ARG A 63 -9.35 7.52 14.34
C ARG A 63 -8.34 7.86 15.44
N VAL A 64 -8.79 8.55 16.48
CA VAL A 64 -7.93 8.86 17.63
C VAL A 64 -7.37 7.59 18.25
N GLN A 65 -6.08 7.60 18.59
CA GLN A 65 -5.49 6.56 19.41
C GLN A 65 -6.16 6.57 20.77
N HIS A 66 -6.69 5.43 21.21
CA HIS A 66 -7.25 5.30 22.54
C HIS A 66 -6.12 5.54 23.56
N ASN A 67 -6.20 6.66 24.27
CA ASN A 67 -5.38 6.89 25.44
C ASN A 67 -6.00 6.05 26.57
N ILE A 68 -5.38 4.92 26.88
CA ILE A 68 -5.78 4.10 28.02
C ILE A 68 -5.33 4.88 29.25
N GLY A 69 -6.23 5.70 29.81
CA GLY A 69 -5.97 6.46 31.02
C GLY A 69 -5.62 5.53 32.20
N ASN A 70 -5.12 6.12 33.29
CA ASN A 70 -4.68 5.38 34.48
C ASN A 70 -5.78 4.41 34.94
N MET A 71 -5.50 3.11 34.82
CA MET A 71 -6.42 2.04 35.22
C MET A 71 -6.33 1.86 36.74
N THR A 72 -7.38 2.25 37.48
CA THR A 72 -7.48 2.00 38.93
C THR A 72 -7.89 0.55 39.16
N VAL A 73 -6.98 -0.26 39.71
CA VAL A 73 -7.27 -1.66 40.12
C VAL A 73 -7.57 -1.66 41.61
N ASN A 74 -8.80 -1.97 41.99
CA ASN A 74 -9.15 -2.19 43.39
C ASN A 74 -8.64 -3.56 43.82
N VAL A 75 -7.57 -3.59 44.62
CA VAL A 75 -7.09 -4.82 45.28
C VAL A 75 -7.74 -4.86 46.67
N GLY A 76 -8.62 -5.84 46.91
CA GLY A 76 -9.23 -6.06 48.23
C GLY A 76 -8.22 -6.48 49.29
N SER A 77 -8.67 -6.72 50.53
CA SER A 77 -7.83 -7.31 51.58
C SER A 77 -7.35 -8.70 51.15
N PHE A 78 -6.04 -8.84 50.97
CA PHE A 78 -5.43 -10.11 50.57
C PHE A 78 -4.58 -10.67 51.73
N GLN A 79 -4.75 -11.95 52.02
CA GLN A 79 -3.88 -12.70 52.94
C GLN A 79 -3.29 -13.88 52.18
N GLY A 80 -2.11 -13.67 51.56
CA GLY A 80 -1.41 -14.64 50.73
C GLY A 80 -0.56 -14.00 49.62
N THR A 81 0.23 -14.80 48.89
CA THR A 81 1.02 -14.35 47.73
C THR A 81 0.10 -14.07 46.54
N LEU A 82 0.04 -12.82 46.11
CA LEU A 82 -0.87 -12.36 45.06
C LEU A 82 -0.32 -12.70 43.66
N GLY A 83 -0.83 -13.76 43.05
CA GLY A 83 -0.66 -14.01 41.61
C GLY A 83 -1.75 -13.28 40.84
N ILE A 84 -1.55 -12.01 40.48
CA ILE A 84 -2.48 -11.30 39.60
C ILE A 84 -2.22 -11.77 38.16
N PRO A 85 -3.14 -12.50 37.49
CA PRO A 85 -3.03 -12.71 36.06
C PRO A 85 -3.23 -11.35 35.37
N THR A 86 -2.14 -10.79 34.83
CA THR A 86 -2.19 -9.57 34.02
C THR A 86 -2.85 -9.89 32.69
N TYR A 87 -4.17 -9.77 32.60
CA TYR A 87 -4.86 -9.77 31.32
C TYR A 87 -4.64 -8.40 30.66
N SER A 88 -3.60 -8.30 29.84
CA SER A 88 -3.38 -7.15 28.96
C SER A 88 -4.14 -7.39 27.65
N SER A 89 -5.32 -6.79 27.50
CA SER A 89 -5.94 -6.70 26.17
C SER A 89 -5.34 -5.51 25.43
N ASN A 90 -4.28 -5.73 24.64
CA ASN A 90 -3.79 -4.73 23.69
C ASN A 90 -4.67 -4.77 22.46
N GLY A 91 -5.81 -4.09 22.53
CA GLY A 91 -6.85 -4.07 21.49
C GLY A 91 -6.27 -4.21 20.08
N MET A 92 -6.33 -5.45 19.56
CA MET A 92 -5.88 -5.88 18.24
C MET A 92 -4.53 -5.34 17.71
N LEU A 93 -3.65 -4.82 18.57
CA LEU A 93 -2.31 -4.40 18.20
C LEU A 93 -1.34 -5.49 18.66
N PRO A 94 -0.59 -6.14 17.75
CA PRO A 94 0.40 -7.11 18.16
C PRO A 94 1.42 -6.41 19.06
N LEU A 95 1.60 -6.92 20.27
CA LEU A 95 2.69 -6.50 21.14
C LEU A 95 4.00 -6.68 20.37
N PRO A 96 4.81 -5.62 20.18
CA PRO A 96 6.14 -5.80 19.64
C PRO A 96 6.88 -6.77 20.57
N ALA A 97 7.35 -7.88 19.99
CA ALA A 97 7.98 -8.96 20.73
C ALA A 97 9.05 -8.41 21.69
N GLY A 98 8.87 -8.61 22.99
CA GLY A 98 9.82 -8.20 24.03
C GLY A 98 9.40 -7.01 24.91
N LYS A 99 8.26 -6.36 24.68
CA LYS A 99 7.74 -5.32 25.61
C LYS A 99 6.80 -5.95 26.65
N ARG A 100 7.34 -6.23 27.84
CA ARG A 100 6.55 -6.60 29.04
C ARG A 100 6.04 -5.32 29.71
N LEU A 101 4.73 -5.18 29.89
CA LEU A 101 4.14 -4.10 30.69
C LEU A 101 4.18 -4.54 32.16
N ASP A 102 5.16 -4.04 32.90
CA ASP A 102 5.27 -4.28 34.33
C ASP A 102 4.44 -3.27 35.11
N ILE A 103 3.48 -3.77 35.90
CA ILE A 103 2.76 -2.95 36.87
C ILE A 103 3.66 -2.83 38.11
N LEU A 104 4.33 -1.69 38.29
CA LEU A 104 5.07 -1.38 39.52
C LEU A 104 4.11 -0.88 40.60
N ALA A 105 3.78 -1.73 41.57
CA ALA A 105 3.11 -1.29 42.81
C ALA A 105 4.19 -0.88 43.83
N ARG A 106 4.30 0.42 44.13
CA ARG A 106 5.08 0.90 45.28
C ARG A 106 4.17 0.94 46.49
N VAL A 107 4.28 -0.08 47.36
CA VAL A 107 3.63 -0.05 48.67
C VAL A 107 4.43 0.90 49.57
N GLY A 108 3.76 1.86 50.19
CA GLY A 108 4.38 2.83 51.12
C GLY A 108 4.79 2.19 52.45
N LYS A 109 5.15 3.03 53.44
CA LYS A 109 5.47 2.58 54.81
C LYS A 109 4.27 1.87 55.42
N VAL A 110 4.44 0.59 55.81
CA VAL A 110 3.42 -0.21 56.49
C VAL A 110 3.65 -0.11 57.99
N GLU A 111 2.65 0.37 58.74
CA GLU A 111 2.64 0.33 60.20
C GLU A 111 1.67 -0.76 60.64
N VAL A 112 2.19 -1.72 61.41
CA VAL A 112 1.41 -2.82 61.99
C VAL A 112 1.08 -2.41 63.43
N GLN A 113 -0.19 -2.24 63.74
CA GLN A 113 -0.63 -2.09 65.12
C GLN A 113 -0.97 -3.49 65.67
N THR A 114 -0.35 -3.83 66.80
CA THR A 114 -0.65 -5.03 67.59
C THR A 114 -1.94 -4.86 68.37
#